data_AF-D4DV82-F1
#
_entry.id   AF-D4DV82-F1
#
_cell.length_a   1.000
_cell.length_b   1.000
_cell.length_c   1.000
_cell.angle_alpha   90.00
_cell.angle_beta   90.00
_cell.angle_gamma   90.00
#
_symmetry.space_group_name_H-M   'P 1'
#
loop_
_entity.id
_entity.type
_entity.pdbx_description
1 polymer ?
#
loop_
_entity_poly.entity_id
_entity_poly.type
_entity_poly.pdbx_seq_one_letter_code
_entity_poly.pdbx_strand_id
1 'polypeptide(L)'
;MGARYKYGRDEPIYLQSDGTYFRDKLSQIDLAAQWPIKQNLYGVARFNYALNVRRPLDILAGLEYKSSCGCWSATAVAQRYVTGWNIERNKPDYKNAAFLTLQLKNLSNIGSKTEDTLRPAIPGYIKTNEVVK
;
A
#
# COMPACT_ATOMS: atom_id res chain seq x y z
N MET A 1 8.37 -5.80 -13.24
CA MET A 1 9.22 -6.06 -12.06
C MET A 1 10.03 -4.80 -11.80
N GLY A 2 10.22 -4.41 -10.54
CA GLY A 2 10.94 -3.20 -10.15
C GLY A 2 11.68 -3.40 -8.83
N ALA A 3 12.98 -3.13 -8.83
CA ALA A 3 13.76 -3.11 -7.61
C ALA A 3 13.94 -1.66 -7.15
N ARG A 4 13.63 -1.38 -5.89
CA ARG A 4 13.84 -0.08 -5.28
C ARG A 4 14.82 -0.23 -4.12
N TYR A 5 15.93 0.47 -4.20
CA TYR A 5 16.89 0.57 -3.10
C TYR A 5 16.63 1.84 -2.32
N LYS A 6 16.44 1.75 -0.99
CA LYS A 6 16.22 2.91 -0.12
C LYS A 6 17.28 2.92 0.98
N TYR A 7 18.02 4.02 1.07
CA TYR A 7 19.08 4.21 2.06
C TYR A 7 18.76 5.41 2.95
N GLY A 8 18.40 5.16 4.20
CA GLY A 8 18.18 6.16 5.24
C GLY A 8 19.36 6.19 6.21
N ARG A 9 19.93 7.37 6.47
CA ARG A 9 21.13 7.50 7.33
C ARG A 9 20.78 7.69 8.82
N ASP A 10 19.52 7.97 9.15
CA ASP A 10 19.04 8.23 10.52
C ASP A 10 17.50 8.04 10.62
N GLU A 11 17.01 6.81 10.42
CA GLU A 11 15.56 6.50 10.53
C GLU A 11 15.27 5.77 11.86
N PRO A 12 14.20 6.14 12.59
CA PRO A 12 13.80 5.41 13.80
C PRO A 12 13.34 4.00 13.44
N ILE A 13 14.04 2.97 13.94
CA ILE A 13 13.82 1.58 13.51
C ILE A 13 12.75 0.89 14.37
N TYR A 14 12.80 1.08 15.69
CA TYR A 14 11.79 0.61 16.65
C TYR A 14 11.89 1.36 17.98
N LEU A 15 10.79 1.38 18.73
CA LEU A 15 10.70 1.99 20.07
C LEU A 15 11.31 1.03 21.10
N GLN A 16 12.33 1.48 21.82
CA GLN A 16 12.88 0.73 22.95
C GLN A 16 12.01 0.92 24.21
N SER A 17 12.11 -0.02 25.15
CA SER A 17 11.34 0.01 26.40
C SER A 17 11.68 1.20 27.31
N ASP A 18 12.77 1.91 27.04
CA ASP A 18 13.19 3.12 27.74
C ASP A 18 12.55 4.42 27.18
N GLY A 19 11.68 4.29 26.17
CA GLY A 19 11.05 5.43 25.49
C GLY A 19 11.93 6.12 24.43
N THR A 20 13.13 5.60 24.17
CA THR A 20 14.00 6.09 23.09
C THR A 20 13.78 5.32 21.79
N TYR A 21 13.90 6.02 20.66
CA TYR A 21 13.92 5.36 19.36
C TYR A 21 15.34 4.89 19.07
N PHE A 22 15.50 3.60 18.76
CA PHE A 22 16.79 3.12 18.25
C PHE A 22 16.99 3.73 16.86
N ARG A 23 17.89 4.71 16.79
CA ARG A 23 18.33 5.33 15.55
C ARG A 23 19.62 4.67 15.13
N ASP A 24 19.57 3.97 14.02
CA ASP A 24 20.75 3.45 13.35
C ASP A 24 20.56 3.67 11.85
N LYS A 25 21.63 3.47 11.08
CA LYS A 25 21.54 3.47 9.62
C LYS A 25 20.42 2.49 9.25
N LEU A 26 19.53 2.88 8.36
CA LEU A 26 18.45 2.03 7.87
C LEU A 26 18.67 1.79 6.38
N SER A 27 19.37 0.71 6.07
CA SER A 27 19.60 0.26 4.70
C SER A 27 18.58 -0.82 4.36
N GLN A 28 17.61 -0.50 3.50
CA GLN A 28 16.53 -1.40 3.11
C GLN A 28 16.55 -1.64 1.59
N ILE A 29 16.43 -2.91 1.20
CA ILE A 29 16.19 -3.32 -0.17
C ILE A 29 14.71 -3.67 -0.29
N ASP A 30 14.00 -3.00 -1.18
CA ASP A 30 12.61 -3.30 -1.52
C ASP A 30 12.55 -3.89 -2.92
N LEU A 31 12.18 -5.16 -3.01
CA LEU A 31 12.01 -5.87 -4.27
C LEU A 31 10.52 -6.01 -4.52
N ALA A 32 10.01 -5.38 -5.57
CA ALA A 32 8.62 -5.50 -5.98
C ALA A 32 8.52 -6.14 -7.36
N ALA A 33 7.61 -7.06 -7.54
CA ALA A 33 7.38 -7.70 -8.81
C ALA A 33 5.89 -7.87 -9.05
N GLN A 34 5.49 -7.48 -10.27
CA GLN A 34 4.15 -7.64 -10.77
C GLN A 34 4.24 -8.46 -12.04
N TRP A 35 3.43 -9.51 -12.11
CA TRP A 35 3.38 -10.45 -13.22
C TRP A 35 1.94 -10.57 -13.74
N PRO A 36 1.70 -10.30 -15.03
CA PRO A 36 0.42 -10.63 -15.66
C PRO A 36 0.34 -12.15 -15.87
N ILE A 37 -0.46 -12.85 -15.06
CA ILE A 37 -0.64 -14.31 -15.16
C ILE A 37 -1.61 -14.64 -16.30
N LYS A 38 -2.70 -13.87 -16.41
CA LYS A 38 -3.68 -13.91 -17.50
C LYS A 38 -4.12 -12.49 -17.86
N GLN A 39 -4.88 -12.33 -18.93
CA GLN A 39 -5.48 -11.03 -19.34
C GLN A 39 -6.23 -10.32 -18.18
N ASN A 40 -6.76 -11.11 -17.25
CA ASN A 40 -7.65 -10.67 -16.17
C ASN A 40 -7.10 -10.99 -14.77
N LEU A 41 -5.88 -11.51 -14.67
CA LEU A 41 -5.28 -11.94 -13.40
C LEU A 41 -3.84 -11.46 -13.31
N TYR A 42 -3.55 -10.69 -12.27
CA TYR A 42 -2.24 -10.13 -11.98
C TYR A 42 -1.74 -10.65 -10.64
N GLY A 43 -0.52 -11.17 -10.62
CA GLY A 43 0.20 -11.46 -9.39
C GLY A 43 1.06 -10.26 -9.00
N VAL A 44 1.05 -9.93 -7.71
CA VAL A 44 1.95 -8.94 -7.12
C VAL A 44 2.70 -9.57 -5.95
N ALA A 45 3.98 -9.29 -5.84
CA ALA A 45 4.79 -9.68 -4.70
C ALA A 45 5.73 -8.53 -4.34
N ARG A 46 5.96 -8.33 -3.04
CA ARG A 46 6.88 -7.34 -2.52
C ARG A 46 7.67 -7.94 -1.36
N PHE A 47 8.97 -7.71 -1.35
CA PHE A 47 9.87 -8.24 -0.34
C PHE A 47 10.80 -7.13 0.12
N ASN A 48 10.69 -6.75 1.38
CA ASN A 48 11.52 -5.73 2.02
C ASN A 48 12.52 -6.41 2.95
N TYR A 49 13.81 -6.13 2.72
CA TYR A 49 14.91 -6.68 3.49
C TYR A 49 15.78 -5.56 4.05
N ALA A 50 15.98 -5.53 5.37
CA ALA A 50 16.94 -4.64 5.99
C ALA A 50 18.33 -5.28 6.00
N LEU A 51 19.27 -4.65 5.29
CA LEU A 51 20.67 -5.07 5.25
C LEU A 51 21.37 -4.90 6.60
N ASN A 52 21.05 -3.83 7.35
CA ASN A 52 21.75 -3.52 8.59
C ASN A 52 21.41 -4.49 9.72
N VAL A 53 20.16 -4.97 9.77
CA VAL A 53 19.74 -6.00 10.73
C VAL A 53 19.93 -7.41 10.15
N ARG A 54 20.30 -7.53 8.85
CA ARG A 54 20.29 -8.78 8.06
C ARG A 54 18.98 -9.56 8.19
N ARG A 55 17.82 -8.89 8.12
CA ARG A 55 16.51 -9.54 8.30
C ARG A 55 15.48 -9.09 7.27
N PRO A 56 14.56 -10.01 6.87
CA PRO A 56 13.37 -9.66 6.12
C PRO A 56 12.40 -8.90 7.03
N LEU A 57 12.08 -7.66 6.66
CA LEU A 57 11.19 -6.77 7.42
C LEU A 57 9.72 -7.02 7.08
N ASP A 58 9.43 -7.17 5.79
CA ASP A 58 8.05 -7.30 5.30
C ASP A 58 8.03 -8.12 4.00
N ILE A 59 7.08 -9.05 3.92
CA ILE A 59 6.85 -9.91 2.77
C ILE A 59 5.37 -9.80 2.43
N LEU A 60 5.06 -9.35 1.24
CA LEU A 60 3.70 -9.21 0.74
C LEU A 60 3.55 -10.01 -0.55
N ALA A 61 2.46 -10.73 -0.67
CA ALA A 61 2.07 -11.44 -1.86
C ALA A 61 0.57 -11.24 -2.08
N GLY A 62 0.18 -10.96 -3.32
CA GLY A 62 -1.21 -10.70 -3.65
C GLY A 62 -1.56 -11.12 -5.06
N LEU A 63 -2.86 -11.30 -5.26
CA LEU A 63 -3.49 -11.60 -6.52
C LEU A 63 -4.59 -10.58 -6.75
N GLU A 64 -4.58 -9.97 -7.93
CA GLU A 64 -5.60 -9.05 -8.39
C GLU A 64 -6.30 -9.68 -9.59
N TYR A 65 -7.61 -9.89 -9.45
CA TYR A 65 -8.47 -10.37 -10.51
C TYR A 65 -9.40 -9.26 -10.97
N LYS A 66 -9.48 -9.05 -12.29
CA LYS A 66 -10.37 -8.09 -12.92
C LYS A 66 -11.37 -8.84 -13.79
N SER A 67 -12.66 -8.56 -13.65
CA SER A 67 -13.65 -9.12 -14.56
C SER A 67 -13.41 -8.68 -16.00
N SER A 68 -13.71 -9.55 -16.97
CA SER A 68 -13.59 -9.26 -18.40
C SER A 68 -14.51 -8.13 -18.86
N CYS A 69 -15.69 -7.99 -18.23
CA CYS A 69 -16.58 -6.86 -18.45
C CYS A 69 -16.11 -5.55 -17.79
N GLY A 70 -15.03 -5.60 -16.99
CA GLY A 70 -14.53 -4.44 -16.24
C GLY A 70 -15.44 -3.96 -15.10
N CYS A 71 -16.57 -4.62 -14.85
CA CYS A 71 -17.56 -4.21 -13.84
C CYS A 71 -17.17 -4.52 -12.39
N TRP A 72 -16.18 -5.39 -12.17
CA TRP A 72 -15.69 -5.66 -10.83
C TRP A 72 -14.24 -6.10 -10.84
N SER A 73 -13.56 -5.86 -9.73
CA SER A 73 -12.22 -6.36 -9.45
C SER A 73 -12.12 -6.82 -8.01
N ALA A 74 -11.47 -7.95 -7.80
CA ALA A 74 -11.18 -8.49 -6.48
C ALA A 74 -9.67 -8.55 -6.29
N THR A 75 -9.21 -8.07 -5.14
CA THR A 75 -7.80 -8.10 -4.77
C THR A 75 -7.68 -8.84 -3.45
N ALA A 76 -6.87 -9.88 -3.44
CA ALA A 76 -6.50 -10.62 -2.24
C ALA A 76 -5.01 -10.44 -2.00
N VAL A 77 -4.63 -9.91 -0.84
CA VAL A 77 -3.24 -9.64 -0.47
C VAL A 77 -2.97 -10.23 0.90
N ALA A 78 -1.94 -11.05 1.00
CA ALA A 78 -1.36 -11.48 2.26
C ALA A 78 -0.05 -10.74 2.47
N GLN A 79 0.15 -10.22 3.69
CA GLN A 79 1.40 -9.62 4.10
C GLN A 79 1.85 -10.22 5.43
N ARG A 80 3.16 -10.34 5.58
CA ARG A 80 3.82 -10.79 6.80
C ARG A 80 4.91 -9.80 7.12
N TYR A 81 4.74 -9.08 8.21
CA TYR A 81 5.68 -8.05 8.66
C TYR A 81 6.17 -8.34 10.08
N VAL A 82 7.38 -7.86 10.36
CA VAL A 82 7.97 -7.93 11.70
C VAL A 82 7.36 -6.81 12.55
N THR A 83 6.74 -7.17 13.68
CA THR A 83 6.10 -6.20 14.58
C THR A 83 7.04 -5.68 15.66
N GLY A 84 8.08 -6.43 16.01
CA GLY A 84 9.01 -6.04 17.06
C GLY A 84 9.99 -7.13 17.45
N TRP A 85 10.87 -6.78 18.39
CA TRP A 85 11.84 -7.70 18.96
C TRP A 85 11.34 -8.23 20.30
N ASN A 86 11.21 -9.55 20.42
CA ASN A 86 10.87 -10.19 21.68
C ASN A 86 12.14 -10.35 22.51
N ILE A 87 12.34 -9.47 23.50
CA ILE A 87 13.55 -9.45 24.35
C ILE A 87 13.65 -10.73 25.19
N GLU A 88 12.55 -11.27 25.70
CA GLU A 88 12.53 -12.52 26.49
C GLU A 88 13.02 -13.73 25.71
N ARG A 89 12.67 -13.83 24.42
CA ARG A 89 13.08 -14.98 23.58
C ARG A 89 14.27 -14.69 22.68
N ASN A 90 14.83 -13.48 22.73
CA ASN A 90 15.86 -12.98 21.83
C ASN A 90 15.55 -13.29 20.35
N LYS A 91 14.26 -13.17 19.98
CA LYS A 91 13.73 -13.56 18.68
C LYS A 91 12.79 -12.48 18.13
N PRO A 92 12.76 -12.27 16.81
CA PRO A 92 11.80 -11.36 16.18
C PRO A 92 10.38 -11.95 16.18
N ASP A 93 9.40 -11.13 16.53
CA ASP A 93 7.99 -11.47 16.41
C ASP A 93 7.47 -11.08 15.02
N TYR A 94 6.77 -12.02 14.38
CA TYR A 94 6.17 -11.84 13.07
C TYR A 94 4.65 -11.83 13.19
N LYS A 95 4.01 -10.91 12.47
CA LYS A 95 2.55 -10.87 12.34
C LYS A 95 2.15 -11.10 10.89
N ASN A 96 1.17 -11.98 10.69
CA ASN A 96 0.54 -12.19 9.40
C ASN A 96 -0.74 -11.37 9.34
N ALA A 97 -0.97 -10.71 8.21
CA ALA A 97 -2.21 -10.01 7.91
C ALA A 97 -2.66 -10.41 6.51
N ALA A 98 -3.97 -10.55 6.33
CA ALA A 98 -4.58 -10.83 5.05
C ALA A 98 -5.68 -9.80 4.80
N PHE A 99 -5.73 -9.30 3.58
CA PHE A 99 -6.66 -8.29 3.11
C PHE A 99 -7.37 -8.81 1.88
N LEU A 100 -8.68 -8.63 1.84
CA LEU A 100 -9.50 -8.94 0.69
C LEU A 100 -10.35 -7.72 0.39
N THR A 101 -10.24 -7.23 -0.82
CA THR A 101 -10.93 -6.03 -1.27
C THR A 101 -11.71 -6.36 -2.53
N LEU A 102 -13.02 -6.10 -2.48
CA LEU A 102 -13.90 -6.19 -3.65
C LEU A 102 -14.25 -4.77 -4.08
N GLN A 103 -13.88 -4.41 -5.30
CA GLN A 103 -14.23 -3.14 -5.92
C GLN A 103 -15.23 -3.40 -7.03
N LEU A 104 -16.39 -2.75 -6.95
CA LEU A 104 -17.44 -2.80 -7.97
C LEU A 104 -17.35 -1.52 -8.81
N LYS A 105 -16.96 -1.64 -10.07
CA LYS A 105 -16.97 -0.53 -11.04
C LYS A 105 -18.34 -0.52 -11.73
N ASN A 106 -18.94 0.65 -11.88
CA ASN A 106 -20.29 0.89 -12.44
C ASN A 106 -21.49 0.82 -11.47
N LEU A 107 -21.33 0.63 -10.15
CA LEU A 107 -22.45 0.97 -9.24
C LEU A 107 -22.69 2.49 -9.14
N SER A 108 -21.69 3.30 -9.51
CA SER A 108 -21.78 4.77 -9.48
C SER A 108 -22.29 5.40 -10.78
N ASN A 109 -22.66 4.60 -11.80
CA ASN A 109 -23.19 5.13 -13.07
C ASN A 109 -24.56 4.53 -13.44
N ILE A 110 -25.34 4.12 -12.45
CA ILE A 110 -26.81 4.11 -12.57
C ILE A 110 -27.28 5.52 -12.21
N GLY A 111 -26.79 6.49 -12.97
CA GLY A 111 -27.34 7.84 -13.07
C GLY A 111 -27.79 7.94 -14.52
N SER A 112 -29.09 7.74 -14.71
CA SER A 112 -29.83 7.89 -15.96
C SER A 112 -29.22 8.89 -16.94
N LYS A 113 -29.26 8.52 -18.22
CA LYS A 113 -29.34 9.51 -19.29
C LYS A 113 -30.37 10.58 -18.92
N THR A 114 -29.89 11.80 -18.69
CA THR A 114 -30.66 13.01 -18.96
C THR A 114 -29.68 14.05 -19.50
N GLU A 115 -29.35 13.86 -20.78
CA GLU A 115 -29.17 15.00 -21.66
C GLU A 115 -30.50 15.77 -21.65
N ASP A 116 -30.42 17.10 -21.66
CA ASP A 116 -31.51 18.06 -21.54
C ASP A 116 -32.21 18.15 -20.17
N THR A 117 -31.74 19.12 -19.38
CA THR A 117 -32.48 20.36 -19.07
C THR A 117 -32.01 20.85 -17.71
N LEU A 118 -31.20 21.92 -17.72
CA LEU A 118 -31.13 23.01 -16.72
C LEU A 118 -29.75 23.71 -16.79
N ARG A 119 -29.50 24.41 -17.89
CA ARG A 119 -28.85 25.74 -17.83
C ARG A 119 -29.90 26.70 -17.23
N PRO A 120 -29.57 27.85 -16.62
CA PRO A 120 -28.37 28.32 -15.91
C PRO A 120 -28.73 29.04 -14.59
N ALA A 121 -28.06 28.77 -13.46
CA ALA A 121 -28.06 29.64 -12.27
C ALA A 121 -26.94 29.13 -11.36
N ILE A 122 -25.81 29.79 -11.10
CA ILE A 122 -25.58 31.19 -10.74
C ILE A 122 -24.09 31.48 -11.06
N PRO A 123 -23.74 32.61 -11.70
CA PRO A 123 -22.35 33.05 -11.84
C PRO A 123 -21.82 33.57 -10.49
N GLY A 124 -20.63 33.13 -10.06
CA GLY A 124 -19.89 33.80 -8.98
C GLY A 124 -19.48 32.97 -7.75
N TYR A 125 -18.95 31.75 -7.92
CA TYR A 125 -18.22 31.11 -6.81
C TYR A 125 -16.71 31.36 -6.95
N ILE A 126 -16.24 32.36 -6.22
CA ILE A 126 -14.82 32.65 -6.00
C ILE A 126 -14.28 31.58 -5.05
N LYS A 127 -13.31 30.77 -5.49
CA LYS A 127 -12.46 30.01 -4.56
C LYS A 127 -11.29 30.89 -4.16
N THR A 128 -11.39 31.45 -2.96
CA THR A 128 -10.31 32.04 -2.19
C THR A 128 -9.22 30.99 -1.94
N ASN A 129 -8.18 31.05 -2.75
CA ASN A 129 -6.88 30.47 -2.39
C ASN A 129 -6.35 31.25 -1.16
N GLU A 130 -6.60 30.74 0.04
CA GLU A 130 -5.81 31.13 1.22
C GLU A 130 -4.68 30.12 1.42
N VAL A 131 -3.52 30.48 0.87
CA VAL A 131 -2.23 30.09 1.43
C VAL A 131 -1.66 31.37 2.02
N VAL A 132 -1.82 31.56 3.33
CA VAL A 132 -1.11 32.62 4.06
C VAL A 132 0.00 31.96 4.88
N LYS A 133 1.18 32.06 4.26
CA LYS A 133 2.55 32.21 4.77
C LYS A 133 2.91 31.70 6.17
#